data_AF-A0A5J4UNJ3-F1
#
_entry.id   AF-A0A5J4UNJ3-F1
#
_cell.length_a   1.000
_cell.length_b   1.000
_cell.length_c   1.000
_cell.angle_alpha   90.00
_cell.angle_beta   90.00
_cell.angle_gamma   90.00
#
_symmetry.space_group_name_H-M   'P 1'
#
loop_
_entity.id
_entity.type
_entity.pdbx_description
1 polymer ?
#
loop_
_entity_poly.entity_id
_entity_poly.type
_entity_poly.pdbx_seq_one_letter_code
_entity_poly.pdbx_strand_id
1 'polypeptide(L)'
;EREKADQEQARLAAQKVPKQSQIPVSLNSALQKMNVPRGDEGRVDGSAFIHSNKKCDSTITMDPIINDGVARFEVVFNGHEGEEFSLGIVEASKVFTKNELPIGI
;
A
#
# COMPACT_ATOMS: atom_id res chain seq x y z
N GLU A 1 -50.06 16.03 4.04
CA GLU A 1 -49.43 14.90 3.32
C GLU A 1 -48.25 15.32 2.45
N ARG A 2 -48.33 16.38 1.63
CA ARG A 2 -47.20 16.90 0.83
C ARG A 2 -45.93 17.21 1.64
N GLU A 3 -46.10 17.84 2.80
CA GLU A 3 -44.98 18.26 3.66
C GLU A 3 -44.11 17.09 4.17
N LYS A 4 -44.70 15.91 4.41
CA LYS A 4 -43.94 14.70 4.78
C LYS A 4 -43.17 14.13 3.59
N ALA A 5 -43.73 14.21 2.39
CA ALA A 5 -43.08 13.73 1.16
C ALA A 5 -41.89 14.62 0.78
N ASP A 6 -42.02 15.93 0.97
CA ASP A 6 -40.96 16.90 0.72
C ASP A 6 -39.79 16.72 1.72
N GLN A 7 -40.10 16.41 2.98
CA GLN A 7 -39.11 16.15 4.02
C GLN A 7 -38.36 14.82 3.82
N GLU A 8 -39.04 13.78 3.33
CA GLU A 8 -38.43 12.48 3.01
C GLU A 8 -37.53 12.59 1.77
N GLN A 9 -37.97 13.32 0.73
CA GLN A 9 -37.17 13.63 -0.45
C GLN A 9 -35.90 14.42 -0.07
N ALA A 10 -36.02 15.42 0.81
CA ALA A 10 -34.87 16.17 1.31
C ALA A 10 -33.89 15.28 2.11
N ARG A 11 -34.39 14.32 2.90
CA ARG A 11 -33.57 13.34 3.62
C ARG A 11 -32.82 12.39 2.68
N LEU A 12 -33.50 11.87 1.66
CA LEU A 12 -32.90 10.98 0.67
C LEU A 12 -31.90 11.72 -0.22
N ALA A 13 -32.13 13.00 -0.52
CA ALA A 13 -31.19 13.86 -1.24
C ALA A 13 -29.94 14.19 -0.40
N ALA A 14 -30.10 14.45 0.91
CA ALA A 14 -28.98 14.67 1.82
C ALA A 14 -28.10 13.42 2.00
N GLN A 15 -28.69 12.22 1.92
CA GLN A 15 -27.94 10.96 1.96
C GLN A 15 -27.22 10.63 0.65
N LYS A 16 -27.66 11.20 -0.48
CA LYS A 16 -27.05 11.02 -1.82
C LYS A 16 -25.97 12.04 -2.17
N VAL A 17 -25.63 12.97 -1.27
CA VAL A 17 -24.47 13.83 -1.48
C VAL A 17 -23.25 12.90 -1.57
N PRO A 18 -22.53 12.86 -2.71
CA PRO A 18 -21.30 12.09 -2.79
C PRO A 18 -20.40 12.66 -1.71
N LYS A 19 -20.03 11.84 -0.71
CA LYS A 19 -18.87 12.14 0.10
C LYS A 19 -17.72 12.19 -0.88
N GLN A 20 -17.40 13.40 -1.36
CA GLN A 20 -16.20 13.66 -2.11
C GLN A 20 -15.09 13.12 -1.22
N SER A 21 -14.57 11.95 -1.59
CA SER A 21 -13.51 11.27 -0.86
C SER A 21 -12.35 12.23 -0.92
N GLN A 22 -12.17 12.99 0.16
CA GLN A 22 -10.96 13.73 0.41
C GLN A 22 -9.90 12.64 0.51
N ILE A 23 -9.20 12.41 -0.60
CA ILE A 23 -8.08 11.48 -0.66
C ILE A 23 -7.16 11.94 0.47
N PRO A 24 -6.96 11.12 1.53
CA PRO A 24 -6.15 11.53 2.65
C PRO A 24 -4.77 11.88 2.10
N VAL A 25 -4.29 13.04 2.55
CA VAL A 25 -2.94 13.54 2.28
C VAL A 25 -1.97 12.38 2.49
N SER A 26 -1.33 11.97 1.39
CA SER A 26 -0.04 11.31 1.30
C SER A 26 0.41 10.63 2.60
N LEU A 27 0.34 9.29 2.65
CA LEU A 27 1.01 8.50 3.70
C LEU A 27 2.44 9.03 3.87
N ASN A 28 2.72 9.72 4.98
CA ASN A 28 4.07 10.17 5.30
C ASN A 28 4.98 8.94 5.30
N SER A 29 5.92 8.87 4.35
CA SER A 29 6.86 7.76 4.20
C SER A 29 7.65 7.47 5.48
N ALA A 30 7.83 8.49 6.34
CA ALA A 30 8.46 8.39 7.66
C ALA A 30 7.76 7.46 8.66
N LEU A 31 6.50 7.08 8.42
CA LEU A 31 5.76 6.13 9.28
C LEU A 31 5.69 4.71 8.71
N GLN A 32 6.20 4.50 7.50
CA GLN A 32 6.10 3.20 6.86
C GLN A 32 7.24 2.29 7.33
N LYS A 33 6.88 1.17 7.95
CA LYS A 33 7.85 0.18 8.39
C LYS A 33 8.02 -0.88 7.30
N MET A 34 9.26 -1.09 6.86
CA MET A 34 9.60 -2.21 5.98
C MET A 34 9.77 -3.49 6.78
N ASN A 35 9.07 -4.53 6.35
CA ASN A 35 9.16 -5.88 6.89
C ASN A 35 10.02 -6.71 5.94
N VAL A 36 11.31 -6.81 6.29
CA VAL A 36 12.31 -7.53 5.50
C VAL A 36 12.36 -9.00 5.91
N PRO A 37 12.40 -9.96 4.98
CA PRO A 37 12.53 -11.38 5.29
C PRO A 37 13.74 -11.68 6.19
N ARG A 38 13.58 -12.64 7.10
CA ARG A 38 14.70 -13.08 7.93
C ARG A 38 15.79 -13.69 7.04
N GLY A 39 17.01 -13.19 7.17
CA GLY A 39 18.17 -13.67 6.42
C GLY A 39 18.27 -13.10 5.00
N ASP A 40 17.39 -12.16 4.64
CA ASP A 40 17.63 -11.26 3.52
C ASP A 40 18.95 -10.51 3.75
N GLU A 41 19.64 -10.19 2.66
CA GLU A 41 20.97 -9.60 2.67
C GLU A 41 20.93 -8.09 2.41
N GLY A 42 19.76 -7.56 2.02
CA GLY A 42 19.52 -6.13 1.95
C GLY A 42 19.38 -5.48 3.33
N ARG A 43 19.35 -4.16 3.33
CA ARG A 43 19.21 -3.34 4.55
C ARG A 43 18.20 -2.23 4.36
N VAL A 44 17.57 -1.82 5.45
CA VAL A 44 16.70 -0.64 5.48
C VAL A 44 17.52 0.57 5.92
N ASP A 45 17.38 1.67 5.19
CA ASP A 45 18.01 2.97 5.48
C ASP A 45 16.95 4.07 5.35
N GLY A 46 16.41 4.51 6.48
CA GLY A 46 15.25 5.41 6.51
C GLY A 46 14.04 4.79 5.80
N SER A 47 13.61 5.41 4.70
CA SER A 47 12.49 4.95 3.87
C SER A 47 12.92 4.16 2.63
N ALA A 48 14.20 3.78 2.54
CA ALA A 48 14.74 3.04 1.41
C ALA A 48 15.13 1.62 1.82
N PHE A 49 14.87 0.67 0.93
CA PHE A 49 15.48 -0.65 0.98
C PHE A 49 16.67 -0.66 0.02
N ILE A 50 17.83 -1.08 0.52
CA ILE A 50 19.07 -1.18 -0.24
C ILE A 50 19.37 -2.66 -0.38
N HIS A 51 19.20 -3.17 -1.60
CA HIS A 51 19.51 -4.55 -1.96
C HIS A 51 21.03 -4.79 -1.92
N SER A 52 21.44 -6.04 -1.70
CA SER A 52 22.85 -6.41 -1.63
C SER A 52 23.41 -6.69 -3.02
N ASN A 53 24.71 -6.49 -3.26
CA ASN A 53 25.32 -6.83 -4.56
C ASN A 53 25.38 -8.35 -4.85
N LYS A 54 24.72 -9.20 -4.06
CA LYS A 54 24.66 -10.63 -4.29
C LYS A 54 23.49 -10.96 -5.21
N LYS A 55 23.64 -12.06 -5.95
CA LYS A 55 22.58 -12.61 -6.80
C LYS A 55 21.53 -13.30 -5.92
N CYS A 56 20.61 -12.52 -5.37
CA CYS A 56 19.50 -12.98 -4.54
C CYS A 56 18.25 -12.14 -4.81
N ASP A 57 17.08 -12.73 -4.58
CA ASP A 57 15.80 -12.04 -4.70
C ASP A 57 15.34 -11.56 -3.33
N SER A 58 14.74 -10.37 -3.28
CA SER A 58 14.18 -9.77 -2.07
C SER A 58 12.74 -9.35 -2.30
N THR A 59 11.84 -9.91 -1.48
CA THR A 59 10.44 -9.50 -1.44
C THR A 59 10.13 -8.97 -0.05
N ILE A 60 9.89 -7.66 0.03
CA ILE A 60 9.61 -6.97 1.28
C ILE A 60 8.14 -6.56 1.33
N THR A 61 7.56 -6.52 2.53
CA THR A 61 6.24 -5.92 2.75
C THR A 61 6.38 -4.62 3.53
N MET A 62 5.32 -3.81 3.55
CA MET A 62 5.31 -2.53 4.25
C MET A 62 4.05 -2.39 5.10
N ASP A 63 4.21 -1.83 6.30
CA ASP A 63 3.11 -1.37 7.16
C ASP A 63 2.82 0.13 6.88
N PRO A 64 1.58 0.62 7.05
CA PRO A 64 0.43 -0.06 7.67
C PRO A 64 -0.37 -0.96 6.72
N ILE A 65 -1.07 -1.94 7.32
CA ILE A 65 -2.08 -2.75 6.63
C ILE A 65 -3.25 -1.84 6.20
N ILE A 66 -3.60 -1.91 4.92
CA ILE A 66 -4.74 -1.20 4.35
C ILE A 66 -6.00 -2.02 4.66
N ASN A 67 -6.81 -1.55 5.60
CA ASN A 67 -8.02 -2.25 6.05
C ASN A 67 -9.33 -1.67 5.47
N ASP A 68 -9.35 -0.38 5.13
CA ASP A 68 -10.49 0.31 4.53
C ASP A 68 -10.01 1.58 3.80
N GLY A 69 -10.85 2.14 2.93
CA GLY A 69 -10.60 3.37 2.20
C GLY A 69 -9.71 3.20 0.96
N VAL A 70 -9.02 4.28 0.57
CA VAL A 70 -8.14 4.33 -0.60
C VAL A 70 -6.74 4.70 -0.16
N ALA A 71 -5.77 3.84 -0.50
CA ALA A 71 -4.35 4.08 -0.26
C ALA A 71 -3.64 4.42 -1.58
N ARG A 72 -2.68 5.35 -1.51
CA ARG A 72 -1.74 5.65 -2.58
C ARG A 72 -0.33 5.51 -2.05
N PHE A 73 0.51 4.80 -2.78
CA PHE A 73 1.94 4.69 -2.50
C PHE A 73 2.74 4.95 -3.78
N GLU A 74 4.00 5.28 -3.60
CA GLU A 74 4.95 5.57 -4.67
C GLU A 74 6.25 4.84 -4.35
N VAL A 75 6.84 4.23 -5.37
CA VAL A 75 8.11 3.51 -5.25
C VAL A 75 9.04 4.04 -6.32
N VAL A 76 10.27 4.33 -5.93
CA VAL A 76 11.33 4.82 -6.82
C VAL A 76 12.47 3.82 -6.79
N PHE A 77 12.83 3.28 -7.96
CA PHE A 77 14.00 2.42 -8.14
C PHE A 77 15.15 3.26 -8.70
N ASN A 78 16.34 3.13 -8.15
CA ASN A 78 17.52 3.92 -8.54
C ASN A 78 18.76 3.04 -8.62
N GLY A 79 19.54 3.14 -9.70
CA GLY A 79 20.78 2.39 -9.90
C GLY A 79 20.59 0.90 -10.19
N HIS A 80 19.48 0.56 -10.87
CA HIS A 80 19.11 -0.81 -11.21
C HIS A 80 18.65 -0.91 -12.68
N GLU A 81 19.38 -0.27 -13.58
CA GLU A 81 19.05 -0.26 -15.00
C GLU A 81 19.07 -1.68 -15.59
N GLY A 82 17.95 -2.12 -16.17
CA GLY A 82 17.83 -3.43 -16.79
C GLY A 82 17.37 -4.56 -15.87
N GLU A 83 17.16 -4.29 -14.58
CA GLU A 83 16.62 -5.26 -13.63
C GLU A 83 15.09 -5.32 -13.66
N GLU A 84 14.54 -6.47 -13.27
CA GLU A 84 13.10 -6.70 -13.20
C GLU A 84 12.54 -6.37 -11.81
N PHE A 85 11.44 -5.61 -11.78
CA PHE A 85 10.77 -5.24 -10.55
C PHE A 85 9.30 -5.64 -10.58
N SER A 86 8.81 -6.15 -9.46
CA SER A 86 7.39 -6.46 -9.23
C SER A 86 6.87 -5.67 -8.03
N LEU A 87 5.64 -5.18 -8.15
CA LEU A 87 4.95 -4.43 -7.10
C LEU A 87 3.51 -4.94 -6.99
N GLY A 88 2.98 -5.00 -5.77
CA GLY A 88 1.62 -5.49 -5.55
C GLY A 88 1.14 -5.33 -4.12
N ILE A 89 -0.05 -5.87 -3.87
CA ILE A 89 -0.68 -5.94 -2.55
C ILE A 89 -0.80 -7.42 -2.20
N VAL A 90 -0.56 -7.74 -0.93
CA VAL A 90 -0.60 -9.11 -0.43
C VAL A 90 -1.45 -9.17 0.85
N GLU A 91 -1.95 -10.35 1.18
CA GLU A 91 -2.63 -10.58 2.45
C GLU A 91 -1.72 -10.21 3.63
N ALA A 92 -2.25 -9.53 4.63
CA ALA A 92 -1.50 -9.06 5.80
C ALA A 92 -0.79 -10.19 6.58
N SER A 93 -1.29 -11.42 6.47
CA SER A 93 -0.71 -12.61 7.12
C SER A 93 0.47 -13.20 6.34
N LYS A 94 0.69 -12.80 5.08
CA LYS A 94 1.75 -13.35 4.24
C LYS A 94 3.11 -12.85 4.71
N VAL A 95 3.97 -13.80 5.03
CA VAL A 95 5.37 -13.58 5.36
C VAL A 95 6.21 -14.19 4.25
N PHE A 96 7.06 -13.39 3.62
CA PHE A 96 8.02 -13.86 2.63
C PHE A 96 9.29 -14.36 3.31
N THR A 97 9.89 -15.38 2.71
CA THR A 97 11.19 -15.92 3.07
C THR A 97 12.27 -15.43 2.10
N LYS A 98 13.55 -15.64 2.45
CA LYS A 98 14.68 -15.26 1.58
C LYS A 98 14.54 -15.91 0.20
N ASN A 99 14.76 -15.12 -0.87
CA ASN A 99 14.65 -15.55 -2.27
C ASN A 99 13.24 -16.00 -2.69
N GLU A 100 12.20 -15.70 -1.91
CA GLU A 100 10.83 -15.99 -2.30
C GLU A 100 10.29 -14.84 -3.14
N LEU A 101 9.93 -15.14 -4.40
CA LEU A 101 9.32 -14.18 -5.32
C LEU A 101 7.81 -14.01 -5.02
N PRO A 102 7.20 -12.85 -5.33
CA PRO A 102 5.76 -12.65 -5.24
C PRO A 102 5.06 -13.31 -6.45
N ILE A 103 5.09 -14.64 -6.51
CA ILE A 103 4.43 -15.41 -7.57
C ILE A 103 2.94 -15.45 -7.22
N GLY A 104 2.11 -14.72 -7.95
CA GLY A 104 0.66 -14.83 -7.84
C GLY A 104 0.22 -16.24 -8.27
N ILE A 105 -0.57 -16.92 -7.45
CA ILE A 105 -1.32 -18.12 -7.85
C ILE A 105 -2.77 -17.70 -8.05
#